data_AF-A0A7C2VVA9-F1
#
_entry.id   AF-A0A7C2VVA9-F1
#
_cell.length_a   1.000
_cell.length_b   1.000
_cell.length_c   1.000
_cell.angle_alpha   90.00
_cell.angle_beta   90.00
_cell.angle_gamma   90.00
#
_symmetry.space_group_name_H-M   'P 1'
#
loop_
_entity.id
_entity.type
_entity.pdbx_description
1 polymer ?
#
loop_
_entity_poly.entity_id
_entity_poly.type
_entity_poly.pdbx_seq_one_letter_code
_entity_poly.pdbx_strand_id
1 'polypeptide(L)'
;MRRRGAGPRAVGGGPVAADQGPPFWGESAMSTAPGPSSVPPAPRLTLASLARARGLNPALLRRLGWTERAGGVAIPWPTTTGRPAWHLRHCLDPQPGRPRWTWTGFDRTTLLPYLSPFLPHWRRRGQTQVVVLESETDAVVVAESGRPALATGGADNWQGRWWDLLREFSQVIVWLEDGGSLRLLQAVWQSRPADGPAVLVAHNLGGPKDPGRLVAAQPAPGQARLRQCLDQAVPVTATADLQAALVTRLQAERQPGGSYSARCPFHDDRHPSLSIFKGDDGRWAFRCHAGACGVGGSLTLLGAALGLVESPPTLLETTQPDIPDSRSYNTSGIGKASPSALVRCWEQPEPEARAWVLPLLPDGAVTVFYGDAGVCKTWLAIHIACCVAAGRPWLDQAGAPAAGPLPGRRTGRLGIPAAGLPGGPGAGAGAPAGRAPLLRPPRSPHPPGGL
;
A
#
# COMPACT_ATOMS: atom_id res chain seq x y z
N MET A 1 21.59 -84.58 -32.45
CA MET A 1 21.55 -85.68 -31.46
C MET A 1 20.41 -85.45 -30.47
N ARG A 2 19.97 -86.51 -29.82
CA ARG A 2 18.66 -86.69 -29.16
C ARG A 2 18.61 -86.14 -27.71
N ARG A 3 17.51 -85.44 -27.41
CA ARG A 3 16.49 -85.64 -26.32
C ARG A 3 16.85 -86.33 -24.97
N ARG A 4 16.17 -85.80 -23.91
CA ARG A 4 15.61 -86.36 -22.63
C ARG A 4 16.37 -85.99 -21.35
N GLY A 5 15.75 -85.68 -20.21
CA GLY A 5 14.36 -85.65 -19.70
C GLY A 5 14.32 -84.80 -18.40
N ALA A 6 13.26 -84.60 -17.60
CA ALA A 6 11.91 -85.13 -17.46
C ALA A 6 11.09 -84.15 -16.58
N GLY A 7 9.75 -84.12 -16.70
CA GLY A 7 8.84 -83.57 -15.66
C GLY A 7 8.27 -84.71 -14.78
N PRO A 8 7.10 -84.57 -14.10
CA PRO A 8 6.35 -83.38 -13.67
C PRO A 8 5.84 -83.46 -12.20
N ARG A 9 5.20 -82.39 -11.70
CA ARG A 9 4.09 -82.48 -10.71
C ARG A 9 3.23 -81.21 -10.75
N ALA A 10 1.91 -81.41 -10.85
CA ALA A 10 0.86 -80.39 -10.81
C ALA A 10 0.18 -80.34 -9.44
N VAL A 11 -0.51 -79.24 -9.10
CA VAL A 11 -1.99 -79.15 -8.94
C VAL A 11 -2.38 -77.83 -8.20
N GLY A 12 -3.37 -77.12 -8.76
CA GLY A 12 -4.31 -76.19 -8.08
C GLY A 12 -3.89 -74.71 -8.08
N GLY A 13 -4.61 -73.72 -8.62
CA GLY A 13 -6.01 -73.60 -9.05
C GLY A 13 -6.84 -72.78 -8.06
N GLY A 14 -7.00 -71.47 -8.27
CA GLY A 14 -7.94 -70.61 -7.52
C GLY A 14 -7.80 -69.11 -7.87
N PRO A 15 -8.89 -68.30 -7.88
CA PRO A 15 -9.11 -67.32 -8.95
C PRO A 15 -9.04 -65.83 -8.56
N VAL A 16 -9.07 -65.05 -9.63
CA VAL A 16 -9.10 -63.58 -9.83
C VAL A 16 -10.16 -62.86 -8.98
N ALA A 17 -9.76 -61.74 -8.35
CA ALA A 17 -10.66 -60.81 -7.68
C ALA A 17 -11.06 -59.66 -8.63
N ALA A 18 -12.36 -59.50 -8.83
CA ALA A 18 -12.99 -58.38 -9.49
C ALA A 18 -13.67 -57.46 -8.47
N ASP A 19 -13.40 -56.16 -8.63
CA ASP A 19 -14.25 -54.99 -8.45
C ASP A 19 -15.58 -55.11 -7.66
N GLN A 20 -15.66 -54.46 -6.49
CA GLN A 20 -16.91 -53.96 -5.89
C GLN A 20 -16.67 -52.73 -5.00
N GLY A 21 -17.17 -51.57 -5.46
CA GLY A 21 -17.92 -50.51 -4.75
C GLY A 21 -17.45 -49.93 -3.39
N PRO A 22 -17.61 -48.60 -3.16
CA PRO A 22 -17.26 -47.98 -1.88
C PRO A 22 -18.38 -48.21 -0.85
N PRO A 23 -18.08 -48.53 0.42
CA PRO A 23 -19.12 -48.66 1.42
C PRO A 23 -19.54 -47.31 1.99
N PHE A 24 -20.86 -47.22 2.13
CA PHE A 24 -21.68 -46.18 2.73
C PHE A 24 -21.35 -45.92 4.22
N TRP A 25 -21.64 -44.70 4.66
CA TRP A 25 -21.57 -44.24 6.05
C TRP A 25 -22.66 -44.86 6.92
N GLY A 26 -22.30 -45.32 8.13
CA GLY A 26 -23.24 -45.87 9.12
C GLY A 26 -22.62 -46.04 10.51
N GLU A 27 -22.70 -44.97 11.30
CA GLU A 27 -22.92 -44.87 12.75
C GLU A 27 -22.08 -45.64 13.80
N SER A 28 -21.66 -44.82 14.78
CA SER A 28 -21.44 -45.11 16.21
C SER A 28 -20.08 -45.64 16.65
N ALA A 29 -19.10 -44.73 16.69
CA ALA A 29 -18.03 -44.76 17.68
C ALA A 29 -18.09 -43.48 18.54
N MET A 30 -18.17 -43.68 19.84
CA MET A 30 -18.38 -42.69 20.89
C MET A 30 -17.42 -41.50 20.75
N SER A 31 -18.03 -40.30 20.82
CA SER A 31 -17.35 -39.02 20.97
C SER A 31 -16.35 -39.07 22.13
N THR A 32 -15.06 -39.11 21.80
CA THR A 32 -14.00 -38.72 22.73
C THR A 32 -13.63 -37.27 22.38
N ALA A 33 -13.92 -36.36 23.31
CA ALA A 33 -13.48 -34.98 23.21
C ALA A 33 -11.95 -34.96 22.99
N PRO A 34 -11.42 -34.13 22.08
CA PRO A 34 -9.98 -33.99 21.94
C PRO A 34 -9.44 -33.48 23.28
N GLY A 35 -8.58 -34.28 23.91
CA GLY A 35 -7.87 -33.88 25.13
C GLY A 35 -7.10 -32.57 24.89
N PRO A 36 -6.85 -31.78 25.94
CA PRO A 36 -6.11 -30.53 25.81
C PRO A 36 -4.77 -30.83 25.15
N SER A 37 -4.54 -30.22 23.98
CA SER A 37 -3.27 -30.25 23.28
C SER A 37 -2.16 -29.89 24.26
N SER A 38 -1.27 -30.85 24.53
CA SER A 38 -0.15 -30.73 25.46
C SER A 38 1.03 -29.95 24.88
N VAL A 39 0.84 -29.23 23.77
CA VAL A 39 1.85 -28.35 23.22
C VAL A 39 2.01 -27.17 24.19
N PRO A 40 3.17 -27.02 24.84
CA PRO A 40 3.40 -25.87 25.71
C PRO A 40 3.19 -24.59 24.90
N PRO A 41 2.51 -23.57 25.48
CA PRO A 41 2.24 -22.33 24.77
C PRO A 41 3.55 -21.75 24.24
N ALA A 42 3.57 -21.39 22.96
CA ALA A 42 4.75 -20.86 22.30
C ALA A 42 5.36 -19.73 23.16
N PRO A 43 6.69 -19.72 23.37
CA PRO A 43 7.33 -18.76 24.25
C PRO A 43 6.96 -17.34 23.84
N ARG A 44 6.62 -16.52 24.83
CA ARG A 44 6.27 -15.11 24.63
C ARG A 44 7.39 -14.40 23.89
N LEU A 45 7.03 -13.55 22.92
CA LEU A 45 8.00 -12.71 22.24
C LEU A 45 8.62 -11.72 23.23
N THR A 46 9.95 -11.70 23.30
CA THR A 46 10.74 -10.79 24.13
C THR A 46 11.52 -9.83 23.24
N LEU A 47 12.03 -8.74 23.79
CA LEU A 47 12.93 -7.84 23.08
C LEU A 47 14.18 -8.57 22.62
N ALA A 48 14.71 -9.48 23.45
CA ALA A 48 15.90 -10.26 23.12
C ALA A 48 15.66 -11.20 21.93
N SER A 49 14.53 -11.93 21.91
CA SER A 49 14.23 -12.84 20.79
C SER A 49 13.87 -12.08 19.52
N LEU A 50 13.14 -10.96 19.63
CA LEU A 50 12.86 -10.08 18.50
C LEU A 50 14.14 -9.48 17.92
N ALA A 51 15.03 -8.98 18.78
CA ALA A 51 16.27 -8.35 18.36
C ALA A 51 17.19 -9.33 17.63
N ARG A 52 17.35 -10.55 18.16
CA ARG A 52 18.12 -11.61 17.52
C ARG A 52 17.56 -11.96 16.14
N ALA A 53 16.23 -12.09 16.03
CA ALA A 53 15.58 -12.49 14.79
C ALA A 53 15.53 -11.40 13.70
N ARG A 54 15.87 -10.15 14.04
CA ARG A 54 15.77 -8.98 13.15
C ARG A 54 17.03 -8.13 13.11
N GLY A 55 18.15 -8.60 13.66
CA GLY A 55 19.43 -7.88 13.59
C GLY A 55 19.43 -6.54 14.32
N LEU A 56 18.63 -6.40 15.40
CA LEU A 56 18.48 -5.15 16.14
C LEU A 56 19.38 -5.11 17.38
N ASN A 57 19.68 -3.91 17.85
CA ASN A 57 20.31 -3.71 19.16
C ASN A 57 19.26 -3.61 20.30
N PRO A 58 19.20 -4.56 21.25
CA PRO A 58 18.22 -4.53 22.35
C PRO A 58 18.30 -3.27 23.22
N ALA A 59 19.50 -2.68 23.39
CA ALA A 59 19.67 -1.46 24.16
C ALA A 59 19.05 -0.25 23.45
N LEU A 60 19.13 -0.21 22.11
CA LEU A 60 18.45 0.82 21.32
C LEU A 60 16.94 0.68 21.40
N LEU A 61 16.40 -0.54 21.28
CA LEU A 61 14.95 -0.77 21.37
C LEU A 61 14.37 -0.24 22.69
N ARG A 62 15.05 -0.45 23.81
CA ARG A 62 14.66 0.10 25.12
C ARG A 62 14.69 1.63 25.14
N ARG A 63 15.73 2.25 24.56
CA ARG A 63 15.80 3.72 24.43
C ARG A 63 14.70 4.30 23.54
N LEU A 64 14.25 3.55 22.55
CA LEU A 64 13.10 3.88 21.70
C LEU A 64 11.75 3.64 22.41
N GLY A 65 11.75 3.21 23.67
CA GLY A 65 10.55 2.98 24.47
C GLY A 65 9.86 1.65 24.20
N TRP A 66 10.52 0.70 23.53
CA TRP A 66 9.94 -0.63 23.32
C TRP A 66 9.93 -1.37 24.66
N THR A 67 8.78 -1.97 24.99
CA THR A 67 8.55 -2.61 26.29
C THR A 67 7.98 -4.00 26.11
N GLU A 68 8.35 -4.93 26.98
CA GLU A 68 7.74 -6.25 27.01
C GLU A 68 6.45 -6.19 27.83
N ARG A 69 5.29 -6.49 27.22
CA ARG A 69 3.97 -6.60 27.87
C ARG A 69 3.41 -8.01 27.78
N ALA A 70 2.45 -8.41 28.61
CA ALA A 70 1.94 -9.79 28.66
C ALA A 70 1.66 -10.42 27.27
N GLY A 71 1.16 -9.61 26.31
CA GLY A 71 0.91 -10.06 24.94
C GLY A 71 2.11 -10.14 23.99
N GLY A 72 3.28 -9.60 24.33
CA GLY A 72 4.49 -9.59 23.49
C GLY A 72 5.34 -8.32 23.64
N VAL A 73 5.87 -7.80 22.54
CA VAL A 73 6.67 -6.56 22.53
C VAL A 73 5.79 -5.39 22.07
N ALA A 74 5.62 -4.39 22.93
CA ALA A 74 4.89 -3.17 22.65
C ALA A 74 5.82 -2.07 22.13
N ILE A 75 5.47 -1.51 20.98
CA ILE A 75 6.21 -0.50 20.24
C ILE A 75 5.40 0.80 20.27
N PRO A 76 5.92 1.89 20.85
CA PRO A 76 5.21 3.17 20.91
C PRO A 76 5.34 3.92 19.58
N TRP A 77 4.21 4.26 18.98
CA TRP A 77 4.12 5.05 17.76
C TRP A 77 3.77 6.51 18.05
N PRO A 78 4.47 7.46 17.41
CA PRO A 78 4.19 8.88 17.59
C PRO A 78 2.82 9.24 16.99
N THR A 79 2.12 10.16 17.64
CA THR A 79 0.89 10.76 17.13
C THR A 79 0.95 12.27 17.24
N THR A 80 0.14 12.97 16.45
CA THR A 80 -0.03 14.43 16.53
C THR A 80 -0.58 14.91 17.87
N THR A 81 -1.23 14.03 18.64
CA THR A 81 -1.76 14.35 19.98
C THR A 81 -0.70 14.27 21.09
N GLY A 82 0.47 13.72 20.80
CA GLY A 82 1.50 13.40 21.79
C GLY A 82 1.24 12.14 22.61
N ARG A 83 0.04 11.56 22.56
CA ARG A 83 -0.26 10.25 23.18
C ARG A 83 0.12 9.13 22.22
N PRO A 84 0.99 8.18 22.59
CA PRO A 84 1.44 7.16 21.66
C PRO A 84 0.33 6.16 21.33
N ALA A 85 0.23 5.77 20.06
CA ALA A 85 -0.42 4.53 19.67
C ALA A 85 0.53 3.36 19.98
N TRP A 86 0.00 2.19 20.31
CA TRP A 86 0.82 1.03 20.65
C TRP A 86 0.64 -0.06 19.62
N HIS A 87 1.72 -0.42 18.94
CA HIS A 87 1.78 -1.62 18.11
C HIS A 87 2.34 -2.77 18.94
N LEU A 88 1.51 -3.76 19.23
CA LEU A 88 1.87 -4.92 20.05
C LEU A 88 2.18 -6.11 19.17
N ARG A 89 3.46 -6.50 19.11
CA ARG A 89 3.92 -7.66 18.35
C ARG A 89 3.84 -8.92 19.20
N HIS A 90 2.99 -9.86 18.79
CA HIS A 90 2.70 -11.07 19.56
C HIS A 90 3.67 -12.23 19.25
N CYS A 91 4.07 -12.36 17.99
CA CYS A 91 4.96 -13.41 17.52
C CYS A 91 5.81 -12.93 16.32
N LEU A 92 6.89 -13.67 16.04
CA LEU A 92 7.78 -13.39 14.91
C LEU A 92 7.11 -13.68 13.57
N ASP A 93 6.49 -14.86 13.50
CA ASP A 93 5.87 -15.40 12.30
C ASP A 93 4.38 -15.70 12.57
N PRO A 94 3.52 -15.69 11.53
CA PRO A 94 2.10 -15.97 11.67
C PRO A 94 1.85 -17.30 12.38
N GLN A 95 0.96 -17.30 13.37
CA GLN A 95 0.53 -18.51 14.09
C GLN A 95 -0.98 -18.71 13.88
N PRO A 96 -1.47 -19.94 13.64
CA PRO A 96 -2.90 -20.20 13.51
C PRO A 96 -3.67 -19.70 14.73
N GLY A 97 -4.77 -18.97 14.50
CA GLY A 97 -5.64 -18.46 15.56
C GLY A 97 -5.06 -17.33 16.43
N ARG A 98 -3.84 -16.84 16.15
CA ARG A 98 -3.21 -15.75 16.90
C ARG A 98 -2.75 -14.63 15.96
N PRO A 99 -3.24 -13.40 16.11
CA PRO A 99 -2.77 -12.29 15.29
C PRO A 99 -1.28 -12.08 15.51
N ARG A 100 -0.54 -11.83 14.43
CA ARG A 100 0.91 -11.56 14.50
C ARG A 100 1.21 -10.30 15.31
N TRP A 101 0.32 -9.32 15.21
CA TRP A 101 0.38 -8.05 15.90
C TRP A 101 -1.03 -7.47 16.11
N THR A 102 -1.17 -6.55 17.04
CA THR A 102 -2.40 -5.76 17.28
C THR A 102 -2.05 -4.31 17.53
N TRP A 103 -3.06 -3.44 17.45
CA TRP A 103 -2.94 -2.03 17.81
C TRP A 103 -3.79 -1.67 19.02
N THR A 104 -3.34 -0.69 19.79
CA THR A 104 -4.13 -0.01 20.81
C THR A 104 -3.93 1.49 20.68
N GLY A 105 -5.02 2.26 20.69
CA GLY A 105 -4.96 3.72 20.50
C GLY A 105 -4.53 4.14 19.10
N PHE A 106 -4.66 3.26 18.10
CA PHE A 106 -4.41 3.59 16.71
C PHE A 106 -5.53 4.47 16.17
N ASP A 107 -5.13 5.60 15.60
CA ASP A 107 -5.98 6.46 14.79
C ASP A 107 -5.15 6.93 13.60
N ARG A 108 -5.56 6.52 12.41
CA ARG A 108 -4.88 6.85 11.16
C ARG A 108 -4.69 8.36 11.02
N THR A 109 -5.67 9.16 11.44
CA THR A 109 -5.69 10.63 11.32
C THR A 109 -4.77 11.33 12.31
N THR A 110 -4.23 10.64 13.31
CA THR A 110 -3.25 11.23 14.24
C THR A 110 -1.89 10.52 14.18
N LEU A 111 -1.81 9.33 13.62
CA LEU A 111 -0.56 8.57 13.47
C LEU A 111 0.47 9.32 12.62
N LEU A 112 1.69 9.38 13.13
CA LEU A 112 2.87 9.85 12.41
C LEU A 112 3.76 8.65 12.05
N PRO A 113 4.60 8.73 10.99
CA PRO A 113 5.51 7.65 10.65
C PRO A 113 6.41 7.30 11.83
N TYR A 114 6.70 6.01 12.04
CA TYR A 114 7.61 5.60 13.09
C TYR A 114 9.00 6.21 12.84
N LEU A 115 9.68 6.61 13.92
CA LEU A 115 10.92 7.41 13.91
C LEU A 115 10.80 8.85 13.36
N SER A 116 9.62 9.35 13.00
CA SER A 116 9.45 10.76 12.60
C SER A 116 9.94 11.80 13.62
N PRO A 117 9.95 11.58 14.96
CA PRO A 117 10.56 12.51 15.91
C PRO A 117 12.07 12.76 15.68
N PHE A 118 12.76 11.88 14.95
CA PHE A 118 14.19 12.04 14.61
C PHE A 118 14.44 12.89 13.35
N LEU A 119 13.41 13.25 12.58
CA LEU A 119 13.56 14.05 11.35
C LEU A 119 14.33 15.37 11.58
N PRO A 120 14.05 16.17 12.62
CA PRO A 120 14.83 17.39 12.86
C PRO A 120 16.32 17.13 13.11
N HIS A 121 16.65 16.00 13.74
CA HIS A 121 18.03 15.61 13.97
C HIS A 121 18.75 15.24 12.68
N TRP A 122 18.12 14.44 11.83
CA TRP A 122 18.69 14.04 10.54
C TRP A 122 18.90 15.22 9.60
N ARG A 123 17.96 16.17 9.57
CA ARG A 123 18.09 17.40 8.78
C ARG A 123 19.28 18.26 9.22
N ARG A 124 19.48 18.42 10.54
CA ARG A 124 20.66 19.14 11.07
C ARG A 124 21.99 18.50 10.73
N ARG A 125 22.00 17.20 10.43
CA ARG A 125 23.20 16.47 9.97
C ARG A 125 23.39 16.52 8.46
N GLY A 126 22.59 17.31 7.74
CA GLY A 126 22.69 17.48 6.28
C GLY A 126 22.25 16.24 5.49
N GLN A 127 21.45 15.35 6.09
CA GLN A 127 20.93 14.20 5.36
C GLN A 127 19.90 14.63 4.31
N THR A 128 20.11 14.23 3.07
CA THR A 128 19.28 14.60 1.92
C THR A 128 18.33 13.48 1.47
N GLN A 129 18.50 12.28 2.02
CA GLN A 129 17.72 11.09 1.69
C GLN A 129 17.01 10.55 2.93
N VAL A 130 15.82 9.98 2.74
CA VAL A 130 15.10 9.23 3.77
C VAL A 130 14.53 7.94 3.20
N VAL A 131 14.67 6.85 3.95
CA VAL A 131 14.17 5.54 3.56
C VAL A 131 12.79 5.31 4.20
N VAL A 132 11.83 4.84 3.42
CA VAL A 132 10.47 4.50 3.86
C VAL A 132 10.28 3.00 3.75
N LEU A 133 9.86 2.38 4.87
CA LEU A 133 9.68 0.94 5.02
C LEU A 133 8.30 0.63 5.61
N GLU A 134 7.84 -0.60 5.45
CA GLU A 134 6.56 -1.01 6.06
C GLU A 134 6.65 -1.19 7.57
N SER A 135 7.79 -1.67 8.07
CA SER A 135 7.92 -2.27 9.41
C SER A 135 8.94 -1.53 10.28
N GLU A 136 8.63 -1.42 11.57
CA GLU A 136 9.45 -0.69 12.55
C GLU A 136 10.80 -1.36 12.78
N THR A 137 10.85 -2.69 12.72
CA THR A 137 12.11 -3.42 12.89
C THR A 137 13.07 -3.04 11.77
N ASP A 138 12.58 -2.94 10.55
CA ASP A 138 13.40 -2.65 9.37
C ASP A 138 13.82 -1.18 9.36
N ALA A 139 12.93 -0.26 9.74
CA ALA A 139 13.29 1.14 9.92
C ALA A 139 14.36 1.36 10.99
N VAL A 140 14.31 0.62 12.11
CA VAL A 140 15.38 0.71 13.12
C VAL A 140 16.70 0.19 12.58
N VAL A 141 16.72 -0.95 11.86
CA VAL A 141 17.94 -1.48 11.25
C VAL A 141 18.57 -0.50 10.26
N VAL A 142 17.74 0.13 9.41
CA VAL A 142 18.23 1.16 8.48
C VAL A 142 18.72 2.40 9.23
N ALA A 143 18.02 2.84 10.28
CA ALA A 143 18.47 3.95 11.12
C ALA A 143 19.82 3.67 11.81
N GLU A 144 20.05 2.44 12.29
CA GLU A 144 21.32 2.01 12.87
C GLU A 144 22.47 2.01 11.85
N SER A 145 22.18 1.87 10.55
CA SER A 145 23.18 2.01 9.48
C SER A 145 23.60 3.46 9.21
N GLY A 146 23.02 4.43 9.91
CA GLY A 146 23.30 5.87 9.77
C GLY A 146 22.43 6.59 8.73
N ARG A 147 21.39 5.94 8.21
CA ARG A 147 20.46 6.49 7.21
C ARG A 147 19.15 6.91 7.86
N PRO A 148 18.57 8.08 7.54
CA PRO A 148 17.22 8.42 7.98
C PRO A 148 16.22 7.37 7.49
N ALA A 149 15.35 6.90 8.38
CA ALA A 149 14.40 5.84 8.08
C ALA A 149 13.06 6.06 8.77
N LEU A 150 11.97 5.74 8.10
CA LEU A 150 10.61 5.83 8.63
C LEU A 150 9.86 4.53 8.35
N ALA A 151 9.05 4.08 9.31
CA ALA A 151 8.11 2.99 9.05
C ALA A 151 6.68 3.52 8.90
N THR A 152 5.89 2.86 8.05
CA THR A 152 4.46 3.18 7.86
C THR A 152 3.54 2.39 8.78
N GLY A 153 3.98 1.23 9.28
CA GLY A 153 3.18 0.37 10.16
C GLY A 153 2.30 -0.57 9.35
N GLY A 154 2.79 -0.98 8.18
CA GLY A 154 2.08 -1.76 7.16
C GLY A 154 1.92 -1.00 5.84
N ALA A 155 1.86 -1.74 4.73
CA ALA A 155 1.71 -1.24 3.36
C ALA A 155 0.62 -0.17 3.20
N ASP A 156 -0.53 -0.38 3.84
CA ASP A 156 -1.74 0.40 3.57
C ASP A 156 -1.82 1.66 4.46
N ASN A 157 -0.83 1.88 5.34
CA ASN A 157 -0.82 2.98 6.31
C ASN A 157 -0.16 4.28 5.82
N TRP A 158 0.40 4.30 4.61
CA TRP A 158 0.89 5.53 4.00
C TRP A 158 -0.20 6.60 3.88
N GLN A 159 0.15 7.85 4.12
CA GLN A 159 -0.78 8.98 4.05
C GLN A 159 -0.12 10.13 3.29
N GLY A 160 -0.82 10.69 2.29
CA GLY A 160 -0.27 11.76 1.44
C GLY A 160 0.23 12.97 2.24
N ARG A 161 -0.44 13.34 3.34
CA ARG A 161 0.00 14.42 4.26
C ARG A 161 1.39 14.20 4.87
N TRP A 162 1.91 12.96 4.88
CA TRP A 162 3.26 12.71 5.37
C TRP A 162 4.33 13.31 4.46
N TRP A 163 4.00 13.68 3.21
CA TRP A 163 4.89 14.48 2.36
C TRP A 163 5.29 15.82 2.99
N ASP A 164 4.45 16.43 3.82
CA ASP A 164 4.80 17.66 4.55
C ASP A 164 6.02 17.47 5.46
N LEU A 165 6.18 16.25 5.99
CA LEU A 165 7.32 15.85 6.82
C LEU A 165 8.58 15.56 6.00
N LEU A 166 8.44 15.28 4.70
CA LEU A 166 9.53 14.83 3.84
C LEU A 166 10.02 15.90 2.86
N ARG A 167 9.35 17.06 2.77
CA ARG A 167 9.65 18.15 1.82
C ARG A 167 11.09 18.67 1.82
N GLU A 168 11.81 18.51 2.95
CA GLU A 168 13.20 18.98 3.11
C GLU A 168 14.24 17.94 2.65
N PHE A 169 13.81 16.72 2.33
CA PHE A 169 14.68 15.73 1.70
C PHE A 169 14.62 15.89 0.19
N SER A 170 15.73 15.72 -0.52
CA SER A 170 15.72 15.72 -1.98
C SER A 170 15.24 14.38 -2.54
N GLN A 171 15.35 13.29 -1.75
CA GLN A 171 15.05 11.93 -2.18
C GLN A 171 14.34 11.12 -1.08
N VAL A 172 13.31 10.39 -1.48
CA VAL A 172 12.61 9.38 -0.68
C VAL A 172 12.87 8.02 -1.31
N ILE A 173 13.51 7.11 -0.58
CA ILE A 173 13.80 5.75 -1.03
C ILE A 173 12.76 4.81 -0.41
N VAL A 174 11.99 4.09 -1.21
CA VAL A 174 11.10 3.02 -0.71
C VAL A 174 11.86 1.70 -0.75
N TRP A 175 11.87 0.97 0.37
CA TRP A 175 12.45 -0.38 0.40
C TRP A 175 11.42 -1.42 -0.10
N LEU A 176 11.78 -2.15 -1.16
CA LEU A 176 10.91 -3.10 -1.85
C LEU A 176 11.30 -4.56 -1.55
N GLU A 177 10.32 -5.35 -1.12
CA GLU A 177 10.49 -6.74 -0.64
C GLU A 177 9.52 -7.71 -1.35
N ASP A 178 8.27 -7.28 -1.50
CA ASP A 178 7.15 -8.12 -1.90
C ASP A 178 5.93 -7.27 -2.35
N GLY A 179 4.74 -7.89 -2.41
CA GLY A 179 3.51 -7.22 -2.79
C GLY A 179 2.99 -6.18 -1.78
N GLY A 180 3.36 -6.23 -0.51
CA GLY A 180 3.03 -5.20 0.49
C GLY A 180 3.81 -3.92 0.20
N SER A 181 5.12 -4.05 0.08
CA SER A 181 6.02 -2.93 -0.15
C SER A 181 5.86 -2.35 -1.55
N LEU A 182 5.39 -3.15 -2.51
CA LEU A 182 4.91 -2.66 -3.80
C LEU A 182 3.70 -1.73 -3.66
N ARG A 183 2.69 -2.09 -2.84
CA ARG A 183 1.53 -1.20 -2.58
C ARG A 183 1.97 0.08 -1.88
N LEU A 184 2.92 -0.03 -0.95
CA LEU A 184 3.52 1.15 -0.31
C LEU A 184 4.18 2.06 -1.35
N LEU A 185 5.03 1.51 -2.23
CA LEU A 185 5.67 2.28 -3.30
C LEU A 185 4.63 2.97 -4.19
N GLN A 186 3.58 2.26 -4.59
CA GLN A 186 2.49 2.81 -5.40
C GLN A 186 1.79 3.98 -4.68
N ALA A 187 1.46 3.82 -3.39
CA ALA A 187 0.83 4.87 -2.60
C ALA A 187 1.74 6.11 -2.43
N VAL A 188 3.05 5.90 -2.20
CA VAL A 188 4.06 6.97 -2.15
C VAL A 188 4.12 7.69 -3.49
N TRP A 189 4.25 6.96 -4.60
CA TRP A 189 4.35 7.53 -5.94
C TRP A 189 3.10 8.31 -6.35
N GLN A 190 1.91 7.73 -6.16
CA GLN A 190 0.64 8.34 -6.58
C GLN A 190 0.28 9.60 -5.79
N SER A 191 0.76 9.71 -4.55
CA SER A 191 0.52 10.88 -3.70
C SER A 191 1.65 11.91 -3.74
N ARG A 192 2.69 11.68 -4.55
CA ARG A 192 3.87 12.54 -4.64
C ARG A 192 3.50 13.93 -5.16
N PRO A 193 3.81 15.03 -4.44
CA PRO A 193 3.69 16.39 -4.96
C PRO A 193 4.57 16.60 -6.20
N ALA A 194 4.13 17.43 -7.14
CA ALA A 194 4.88 17.68 -8.39
C ALA A 194 6.30 18.22 -8.12
N ASP A 195 6.40 19.15 -7.17
CA ASP A 195 7.62 19.77 -6.65
C ASP A 195 8.25 18.99 -5.47
N GLY A 196 7.72 17.79 -5.18
CA GLY A 196 8.16 16.96 -4.08
C GLY A 196 9.51 16.27 -4.31
N PRO A 197 10.08 15.64 -3.28
CA PRO A 197 11.30 14.84 -3.37
C PRO A 197 11.22 13.79 -4.48
N ALA A 198 12.36 13.45 -5.10
CA ALA A 198 12.40 12.34 -6.05
C ALA A 198 12.15 11.02 -5.31
N VAL A 199 11.35 10.12 -5.92
CA VAL A 199 11.10 8.79 -5.37
C VAL A 199 12.08 7.81 -6.01
N LEU A 200 12.78 7.07 -5.17
CA LEU A 200 13.69 6.00 -5.55
C LEU A 200 13.22 4.69 -4.91
N VAL A 201 13.74 3.58 -5.42
CA VAL A 201 13.48 2.24 -4.90
C VAL A 201 14.79 1.52 -4.63
N ALA A 202 14.88 0.87 -3.48
CA ALA A 202 16.00 -0.01 -3.11
C ALA A 202 15.44 -1.39 -2.72
N HIS A 203 16.22 -2.43 -2.95
CA HIS A 203 15.81 -3.79 -2.61
C HIS A 203 17.00 -4.73 -2.41
N ASN A 204 16.75 -5.88 -1.80
CA ASN A 204 17.66 -7.04 -1.80
C ASN A 204 16.98 -8.30 -2.35
N LEU A 205 16.13 -8.13 -3.38
CA LEU A 205 15.55 -9.24 -4.14
C LEU A 205 16.66 -10.18 -4.66
N GLY A 206 16.39 -11.49 -4.63
CA GLY A 206 17.39 -12.55 -4.87
C GLY A 206 18.12 -13.02 -3.60
N GLY A 207 17.94 -12.35 -2.46
CA GLY A 207 18.43 -12.76 -1.14
C GLY A 207 17.41 -12.54 -0.02
N PRO A 208 17.85 -12.38 1.25
CA PRO A 208 16.98 -11.96 2.34
C PRO A 208 16.36 -10.58 2.03
N LYS A 209 15.04 -10.54 1.89
CA LYS A 209 14.31 -9.41 1.29
C LYS A 209 14.22 -8.20 2.23
N ASP A 210 13.96 -8.43 3.52
CA ASP A 210 13.85 -7.38 4.53
C ASP A 210 15.20 -7.05 5.20
N PRO A 211 15.47 -5.77 5.53
CA PRO A 211 16.72 -5.34 6.16
C PRO A 211 17.00 -6.08 7.47
N GLY A 212 15.96 -6.33 8.27
CA GLY A 212 16.09 -7.03 9.55
C GLY A 212 16.64 -8.45 9.39
N ARG A 213 16.07 -9.25 8.50
CA ARG A 213 16.59 -10.61 8.22
C ARG A 213 17.94 -10.58 7.51
N LEU A 214 18.19 -9.62 6.63
CA LEU A 214 19.48 -9.45 5.97
C LEU A 214 20.61 -9.27 6.99
N VAL A 215 20.43 -8.36 7.95
CA VAL A 215 21.41 -8.11 9.00
C VAL A 215 21.44 -9.25 10.02
N ALA A 216 20.30 -9.84 10.38
CA ALA A 216 20.26 -10.96 11.31
C ALA A 216 21.04 -12.19 10.79
N ALA A 217 20.98 -12.47 9.48
CA ALA A 217 21.66 -13.60 8.88
C ALA A 217 23.19 -13.48 8.99
N GLN A 218 23.72 -12.28 8.73
CA GLN A 218 25.15 -11.99 8.81
C GLN A 218 25.34 -10.52 9.22
N PRO A 219 25.63 -10.18 10.50
CA PRO A 219 25.58 -8.79 10.97
C PRO A 219 26.45 -7.81 10.17
N ALA A 220 27.76 -8.03 10.08
CA ALA A 220 28.66 -7.12 9.38
C ALA A 220 28.50 -7.16 7.84
N PRO A 221 28.48 -8.35 7.18
CA PRO A 221 28.22 -8.44 5.74
C PRO A 221 26.83 -7.94 5.33
N GLY A 222 25.80 -8.23 6.13
CA GLY A 222 24.43 -7.78 5.93
C GLY A 222 24.29 -6.27 6.04
N GLN A 223 24.97 -5.64 7.00
CA GLN A 223 25.04 -4.16 7.09
C GLN A 223 25.79 -3.54 5.89
N ALA A 224 26.85 -4.19 5.39
CA ALA A 224 27.51 -3.75 4.16
C ALA A 224 26.59 -3.88 2.94
N ARG A 225 25.87 -5.00 2.82
CA ARG A 225 24.92 -5.24 1.74
C ARG A 225 23.74 -4.27 1.79
N LEU A 226 23.19 -4.00 2.98
CA LEU A 226 22.11 -3.02 3.15
C LEU A 226 22.54 -1.64 2.65
N ARG A 227 23.73 -1.17 3.03
CA ARG A 227 24.28 0.10 2.55
C ARG A 227 24.44 0.11 1.04
N GLN A 228 25.00 -0.96 0.47
CA GLN A 228 25.13 -1.12 -0.98
C GLN A 228 23.77 -1.03 -1.70
N CYS A 229 22.74 -1.72 -1.20
CA CYS A 229 21.40 -1.66 -1.79
C CYS A 229 20.81 -0.24 -1.77
N LEU A 230 21.04 0.52 -0.69
CA LEU A 230 20.59 1.91 -0.58
C LEU A 230 21.38 2.86 -1.49
N ASP A 231 22.69 2.62 -1.66
CA ASP A 231 23.54 3.37 -2.59
C ASP A 231 23.19 3.11 -4.06
N GLN A 232 22.65 1.92 -4.35
CA GLN A 232 22.21 1.49 -5.68
C GLN A 232 20.72 1.76 -5.94
N ALA A 233 20.05 2.55 -5.08
CA ALA A 233 18.65 2.88 -5.25
C ALA A 233 18.39 3.53 -6.61
N VAL A 234 17.37 3.08 -7.34
CA VAL A 234 17.08 3.56 -8.70
C VAL A 234 15.90 4.54 -8.69
N PRO A 235 15.94 5.62 -9.50
CA PRO A 235 14.81 6.53 -9.64
C PRO A 235 13.56 5.83 -10.18
N VAL A 236 12.41 6.20 -9.61
CA VAL A 236 11.12 5.70 -10.07
C VAL A 236 10.60 6.60 -11.18
N THR A 237 10.15 5.97 -12.26
CA THR A 237 9.57 6.61 -13.44
C THR A 237 8.30 5.87 -13.84
N ALA A 238 7.36 6.59 -14.45
CA ALA A 238 6.11 6.02 -14.91
C ALA A 238 6.22 5.55 -16.37
N THR A 239 5.57 4.44 -16.71
CA THR A 239 5.44 3.93 -18.08
C THR A 239 3.99 3.61 -18.41
N ALA A 240 3.58 3.79 -19.67
CA ALA A 240 2.24 3.42 -20.14
C ALA A 240 2.12 1.91 -20.45
N ASP A 241 3.23 1.29 -20.85
CA ASP A 241 3.32 -0.16 -21.11
C ASP A 241 4.48 -0.72 -20.29
N LEU A 242 4.15 -1.39 -19.19
CA LEU A 242 5.15 -1.96 -18.29
C LEU A 242 5.90 -3.13 -18.93
N GLN A 243 5.21 -3.96 -19.70
CA GLN A 243 5.81 -5.13 -20.33
C GLN A 243 6.83 -4.69 -21.38
N ALA A 244 6.46 -3.79 -22.28
CA ALA A 244 7.37 -3.29 -23.31
C ALA A 244 8.59 -2.56 -22.71
N ALA A 245 8.36 -1.75 -21.67
CA ALA A 245 9.44 -1.05 -20.97
C ALA A 245 10.43 -2.04 -20.30
N LEU A 246 9.91 -3.11 -19.69
CA LEU A 246 10.74 -4.14 -19.08
C LEU A 246 11.52 -4.96 -20.11
N VAL A 247 10.87 -5.37 -21.20
CA VAL A 247 11.54 -6.09 -22.30
C VAL A 247 12.71 -5.26 -22.84
N THR A 248 12.49 -3.96 -23.03
CA THR A 248 13.54 -3.04 -23.49
C THR A 248 14.65 -2.89 -22.45
N ARG A 249 14.30 -2.62 -21.19
CA ARG A 249 15.28 -2.36 -20.12
C ARG A 249 16.15 -3.57 -19.79
N LEU A 250 15.60 -4.77 -19.94
CA LEU A 250 16.31 -6.04 -19.70
C LEU A 250 16.95 -6.62 -20.95
N GLN A 251 16.76 -6.01 -22.12
CA GLN A 251 17.15 -6.57 -23.42
C GLN A 251 16.62 -8.00 -23.58
N ALA A 252 15.34 -8.21 -23.20
CA ALA A 252 14.76 -9.53 -23.12
C ALA A 252 14.42 -10.09 -24.50
N GLU A 253 14.82 -11.34 -24.75
CA GLU A 253 14.60 -12.04 -26.02
C GLU A 253 13.27 -12.79 -25.99
N ARG A 254 12.43 -12.54 -26.99
CA ARG A 254 11.14 -13.23 -27.13
C ARG A 254 11.35 -14.71 -27.46
N GLN A 255 10.66 -15.59 -26.73
CA GLN A 255 10.75 -17.04 -26.86
C GLN A 255 9.60 -17.61 -27.70
N PRO A 256 9.77 -18.82 -28.28
CA PRO A 256 8.65 -19.60 -28.81
C PRO A 256 7.60 -19.83 -27.70
N GLY A 257 6.34 -19.46 -27.95
CA GLY A 257 5.27 -19.48 -26.94
C GLY A 257 4.96 -18.13 -26.28
N GLY A 258 5.69 -17.07 -26.62
CA GLY A 258 5.32 -15.68 -26.27
C GLY A 258 5.80 -15.18 -24.92
N SER A 259 6.61 -15.97 -24.19
CA SER A 259 7.39 -15.48 -23.04
C SER A 259 8.65 -14.73 -23.50
N TYR A 260 9.37 -14.13 -22.56
CA TYR A 260 10.65 -13.48 -22.78
C TYR A 260 11.71 -14.06 -21.84
N SER A 261 12.95 -14.15 -22.31
CA SER A 261 14.10 -14.58 -21.53
C SER A 261 15.11 -13.44 -21.42
N ALA A 262 15.69 -13.23 -20.25
CA ALA A 262 16.71 -12.21 -20.02
C ALA A 262 17.70 -12.65 -18.94
N ARG A 263 18.79 -11.89 -18.79
CA ARG A 263 19.67 -12.00 -17.62
C ARG A 263 18.97 -11.43 -16.40
N CYS A 264 19.05 -12.14 -15.28
CA CYS A 264 18.47 -11.72 -14.03
C CYS A 264 19.23 -10.50 -13.47
N PRO A 265 18.53 -9.38 -13.15
CA PRO A 265 19.18 -8.21 -12.57
C PRO A 265 19.51 -8.38 -11.06
N PHE A 266 19.11 -9.50 -10.46
CA PHE A 266 19.19 -9.72 -9.00
C PHE A 266 20.41 -10.54 -8.56
N HIS A 267 21.23 -11.00 -9.50
CA HIS A 267 22.52 -11.65 -9.26
C HIS A 267 23.46 -11.43 -10.45
N ASP A 268 24.74 -11.82 -10.33
CA ASP A 268 25.68 -11.81 -11.46
C ASP A 268 25.33 -12.92 -12.46
N ASP A 269 24.37 -12.65 -13.33
CA ASP A 269 23.82 -13.63 -14.25
C ASP A 269 24.57 -13.65 -15.59
N ARG A 270 25.31 -14.72 -15.85
CA ARG A 270 26.11 -14.87 -17.08
C ARG A 270 25.32 -15.44 -18.26
N HIS A 271 24.23 -16.14 -17.98
CA HIS A 271 23.34 -16.75 -18.96
C HIS A 271 21.89 -16.37 -18.64
N PRO A 272 21.03 -16.11 -19.63
CA PRO A 272 19.63 -15.73 -19.38
C PRO A 272 18.90 -16.75 -18.49
N SER A 273 18.66 -16.38 -17.22
CA SER A 273 17.94 -17.22 -16.24
C SER A 273 16.58 -16.65 -15.84
N LEU A 274 16.27 -15.41 -16.23
CA LEU A 274 15.01 -14.74 -15.95
C LEU A 274 14.00 -15.03 -17.07
N SER A 275 12.86 -15.60 -16.70
CA SER A 275 11.70 -15.76 -17.59
C SER A 275 10.62 -14.76 -17.22
N ILE A 276 10.08 -14.04 -18.20
CA ILE A 276 8.89 -13.19 -18.10
C ILE A 276 7.79 -13.85 -18.93
N PHE A 277 6.70 -14.25 -18.30
CA PHE A 277 5.68 -15.09 -18.92
C PHE A 277 4.27 -14.69 -18.49
N LYS A 278 3.28 -15.06 -19.30
CA LYS A 278 1.87 -14.90 -18.98
C LYS A 278 1.40 -16.15 -18.23
N GLY A 279 0.88 -15.98 -17.02
CA GLY A 279 0.30 -17.07 -16.23
C GLY A 279 -1.06 -17.50 -16.75
N ASP A 280 -1.58 -18.59 -16.19
CA ASP A 280 -2.89 -19.15 -16.57
C ASP A 280 -4.06 -18.19 -16.28
N ASP A 281 -3.85 -17.26 -15.34
CA ASP A 281 -4.79 -16.19 -15.01
C ASP A 281 -4.70 -14.99 -15.97
N GLY A 282 -3.91 -15.10 -17.03
CA GLY A 282 -3.69 -14.06 -18.03
C GLY A 282 -2.81 -12.90 -17.55
N ARG A 283 -2.27 -12.94 -16.32
CA ARG A 283 -1.40 -11.88 -15.81
C ARG A 283 0.07 -12.19 -16.08
N TRP A 284 0.85 -11.14 -16.33
CA TRP A 284 2.29 -11.29 -16.50
C TRP A 284 2.98 -11.49 -15.14
N ALA A 285 3.90 -12.45 -15.13
CA ALA A 285 4.74 -12.81 -14.00
C ALA A 285 6.18 -12.97 -14.45
N PHE A 286 7.09 -13.07 -13.48
CA PHE A 286 8.48 -13.42 -13.74
C PHE A 286 9.00 -14.48 -12.78
N ARG A 287 10.03 -15.20 -13.22
CA ARG A 287 10.79 -16.12 -12.38
C ARG A 287 12.23 -16.21 -12.85
N CYS A 288 13.16 -16.12 -11.92
CA CYS A 288 14.54 -16.52 -12.11
C CYS A 288 14.69 -18.02 -11.84
N HIS A 289 15.25 -18.75 -12.80
CA HIS A 289 15.47 -20.19 -12.71
C HIS A 289 16.86 -20.58 -12.15
N ALA A 290 17.72 -19.60 -11.87
CA ALA A 290 18.98 -19.86 -11.17
C ALA A 290 18.72 -20.32 -9.73
N GLY A 291 19.26 -21.48 -9.34
CA GLY A 291 18.97 -22.12 -8.06
C GLY A 291 19.32 -21.29 -6.81
N ALA A 292 20.36 -20.45 -6.89
CA ALA A 292 20.77 -19.57 -5.79
C ALA A 292 19.91 -18.30 -5.64
N CYS A 293 19.14 -17.93 -6.68
CA CYS A 293 18.34 -16.69 -6.69
C CYS A 293 16.84 -16.99 -6.53
N GLY A 294 16.27 -17.80 -7.42
CA GLY A 294 14.87 -18.27 -7.35
C GLY A 294 13.78 -17.18 -7.30
N VAL A 295 14.14 -15.91 -7.43
CA VAL A 295 13.21 -14.79 -7.23
C VAL A 295 12.14 -14.79 -8.31
N GLY A 296 10.89 -14.51 -7.90
CA GLY A 296 9.76 -14.41 -8.81
C GLY A 296 8.62 -13.65 -8.17
N GLY A 297 7.65 -13.26 -9.01
CA GLY A 297 6.51 -12.47 -8.59
C GLY A 297 5.73 -11.89 -9.78
N SER A 298 4.94 -10.86 -9.53
CA SER A 298 4.22 -10.14 -10.58
C SER A 298 5.17 -9.31 -11.45
N LEU A 299 4.75 -9.04 -12.69
CA LEU A 299 5.46 -8.11 -13.57
C LEU A 299 5.63 -6.72 -12.93
N THR A 300 4.62 -6.25 -12.19
CA THR A 300 4.65 -4.98 -11.46
C THR A 300 5.74 -4.95 -10.38
N LEU A 301 6.03 -6.08 -9.72
CA LEU A 301 7.13 -6.16 -8.75
C LEU A 301 8.50 -6.06 -9.43
N LEU A 302 8.69 -6.73 -10.59
CA LEU A 302 9.91 -6.60 -11.39
C LEU A 302 10.09 -5.16 -11.91
N GLY A 303 9.00 -4.57 -12.41
CA GLY A 303 8.93 -3.16 -12.79
C GLY A 303 9.42 -2.26 -11.67
N ALA A 304 8.77 -2.35 -10.52
CA ALA A 304 9.09 -1.55 -9.35
C ALA A 304 10.55 -1.71 -8.93
N ALA A 305 11.08 -2.93 -8.93
CA ALA A 305 12.48 -3.18 -8.59
C ALA A 305 13.46 -2.48 -9.55
N LEU A 306 13.07 -2.29 -10.81
CA LEU A 306 13.88 -1.64 -11.84
C LEU A 306 13.57 -0.15 -12.03
N GLY A 307 12.77 0.45 -11.13
CA GLY A 307 12.40 1.86 -11.15
C GLY A 307 11.26 2.20 -12.12
N LEU A 308 10.45 1.22 -12.50
CA LEU A 308 9.31 1.40 -13.40
C LEU A 308 8.00 1.13 -12.65
N VAL A 309 7.10 2.12 -12.66
CA VAL A 309 5.73 1.96 -12.20
C VAL A 309 4.78 2.22 -13.36
N GLU A 310 3.62 1.56 -13.36
CA GLU A 310 2.59 1.89 -14.33
C GLU A 310 2.12 3.31 -14.08
N SER A 311 2.03 4.08 -15.17
CA SER A 311 1.26 5.31 -15.14
C SER A 311 -0.16 4.92 -14.74
N PRO A 312 -0.82 5.65 -13.83
CA PRO A 312 -2.27 5.55 -13.78
C PRO A 312 -2.76 5.76 -15.21
N PRO A 313 -3.77 5.01 -15.69
CA PRO A 313 -4.29 5.22 -17.03
C PRO A 313 -4.59 6.71 -17.13
N THR A 314 -3.77 7.42 -17.91
CA THR A 314 -4.14 8.74 -18.37
C THR A 314 -5.50 8.49 -19.00
N LEU A 315 -6.48 9.35 -18.75
CA LEU A 315 -7.62 9.45 -19.65
C LEU A 315 -7.04 9.92 -20.99
N LEU A 316 -6.33 9.04 -21.69
CA LEU A 316 -5.97 9.20 -23.08
C LEU A 316 -7.30 9.23 -23.79
N GLU A 317 -7.52 10.32 -24.51
CA GLU A 317 -8.45 10.39 -25.62
C GLU A 317 -8.43 9.05 -26.33
N THR A 318 -9.49 8.27 -26.13
CA THR A 318 -9.63 6.95 -26.73
C THR A 318 -9.62 7.15 -28.24
N THR A 319 -8.46 6.94 -28.87
CA THR A 319 -8.41 6.48 -30.25
C THR A 319 -9.20 5.18 -30.26
N GLN A 320 -10.36 5.23 -30.93
CA GLN A 320 -11.31 4.14 -31.08
C GLN A 320 -10.59 2.82 -31.39
N PRO A 321 -10.78 1.76 -30.58
CA PRO A 321 -10.53 0.42 -31.07
C PRO A 321 -11.61 0.08 -32.09
N ASP A 322 -11.18 -0.37 -33.27
CA ASP A 322 -12.03 -0.95 -34.31
C ASP A 322 -12.94 -2.02 -33.69
N ILE A 323 -14.24 -1.75 -33.66
CA ILE A 323 -15.26 -2.72 -33.23
C ILE A 323 -15.45 -3.71 -34.39
N PRO A 324 -15.26 -5.03 -34.16
CA PRO A 324 -15.60 -6.04 -35.15
C PRO A 324 -17.10 -6.06 -35.42
N ASP A 325 -17.43 -6.13 -36.70
CA ASP A 325 -18.77 -6.16 -37.31
C ASP A 325 -19.85 -6.82 -36.45
N SER A 326 -20.74 -6.00 -35.91
CA SER A 326 -21.88 -6.42 -35.09
C SER A 326 -22.97 -7.04 -35.97
N ARG A 327 -22.84 -8.32 -36.29
CA ARG A 327 -24.00 -9.14 -36.65
C ARG A 327 -24.57 -9.80 -35.41
N SER A 328 -25.88 -9.60 -35.24
CA SER A 328 -26.80 -10.30 -34.34
C SER A 328 -26.92 -9.84 -32.88
N TYR A 329 -27.45 -8.63 -32.67
CA TYR A 329 -28.49 -8.45 -31.66
C TYR A 329 -29.59 -7.55 -32.21
N ASN A 330 -30.75 -8.14 -32.45
CA ASN A 330 -31.97 -7.48 -32.85
C ASN A 330 -32.45 -6.56 -31.72
N THR A 331 -32.33 -5.25 -31.91
CA THR A 331 -32.89 -4.22 -31.03
C THR A 331 -33.93 -3.39 -31.80
N SER A 332 -34.88 -4.07 -32.44
CA SER A 332 -36.12 -3.44 -32.87
C SER A 332 -36.90 -2.95 -31.64
N GLY A 333 -36.68 -1.70 -31.20
CA GLY A 333 -37.51 -1.07 -30.18
C GLY A 333 -36.93 0.09 -29.38
N ILE A 334 -35.62 0.34 -29.41
CA ILE A 334 -35.02 1.46 -28.65
C ILE A 334 -34.45 2.47 -29.64
N GLY A 335 -35.06 3.66 -29.71
CA GLY A 335 -34.60 4.75 -30.56
C GLY A 335 -33.10 4.99 -30.38
N LYS A 336 -32.37 5.12 -31.48
CA LYS A 336 -30.94 5.41 -31.51
C LYS A 336 -30.64 6.65 -30.67
N ALA A 337 -30.17 6.47 -29.44
CA ALA A 337 -29.49 7.53 -28.72
C ALA A 337 -28.18 7.79 -29.46
N SER A 338 -27.99 9.03 -29.93
CA SER A 338 -26.70 9.46 -30.47
C SER A 338 -25.65 9.30 -29.36
N PRO A 339 -24.43 8.82 -29.65
CA PRO A 339 -23.39 8.65 -28.64
C PRO A 339 -23.12 10.00 -27.99
N SER A 340 -23.47 10.10 -26.71
CA SER A 340 -23.37 11.31 -25.90
C SER A 340 -21.92 11.77 -25.84
N ALA A 341 -21.69 13.05 -26.15
CA ALA A 341 -20.42 13.73 -25.98
C ALA A 341 -19.89 13.56 -24.54
N LEU A 342 -18.58 13.36 -24.41
CA LEU A 342 -17.87 13.45 -23.14
C LEU A 342 -18.15 14.82 -22.49
N VAL A 343 -18.83 14.83 -21.35
CA VAL A 343 -19.12 16.06 -20.59
C VAL A 343 -17.99 16.31 -19.60
N ARG A 344 -17.29 17.44 -19.75
CA ARG A 344 -16.32 17.92 -18.76
C ARG A 344 -17.06 18.58 -17.61
N CYS A 345 -17.42 17.80 -16.60
CA CYS A 345 -18.29 18.26 -15.51
C CYS A 345 -17.77 19.51 -14.76
N TRP A 346 -16.45 19.75 -14.72
CA TRP A 346 -15.84 20.93 -14.07
C TRP A 346 -15.89 22.21 -14.93
N GLU A 347 -16.20 22.09 -16.22
CA GLU A 347 -16.45 23.22 -17.13
C GLU A 347 -17.96 23.51 -17.25
N GLN A 348 -18.82 22.67 -16.66
CA GLN A 348 -20.25 22.89 -16.65
C GLN A 348 -20.63 23.91 -15.56
N PRO A 349 -21.71 24.69 -15.75
CA PRO A 349 -22.25 25.53 -14.70
C PRO A 349 -22.55 24.67 -13.46
N GLU A 350 -22.21 25.19 -12.28
CA GLU A 350 -22.64 24.58 -11.01
C GLU A 350 -24.17 24.44 -11.05
N PRO A 351 -24.72 23.21 -10.88
CA PRO A 351 -26.15 23.02 -10.96
C PRO A 351 -26.84 23.80 -9.84
N GLU A 352 -28.06 24.28 -10.14
CA GLU A 352 -28.89 24.91 -9.11
C GLU A 352 -29.09 23.94 -7.93
N ALA A 353 -29.14 24.50 -6.71
CA ALA A 353 -29.38 23.73 -5.50
C ALA A 353 -30.72 22.97 -5.64
N ARG A 354 -30.65 21.64 -5.60
CA ARG A 354 -31.80 20.77 -5.80
C ARG A 354 -32.42 20.35 -4.46
N ALA A 355 -33.74 20.28 -4.41
CA ALA A 355 -34.46 19.78 -3.24
C ALA A 355 -34.24 18.27 -3.05
N TRP A 356 -34.15 17.84 -1.80
CA TRP A 356 -34.00 16.44 -1.40
C TRP A 356 -35.17 15.59 -1.89
N VAL A 357 -34.87 14.40 -2.44
CA VAL A 357 -35.87 13.53 -3.07
C VAL A 357 -36.34 12.41 -2.14
N LEU A 358 -35.92 12.38 -0.87
CA LEU A 358 -36.10 11.22 0.00
C LEU A 358 -36.66 11.59 1.39
N PRO A 359 -37.85 11.08 1.78
CA PRO A 359 -38.40 11.29 3.13
C PRO A 359 -37.66 10.51 4.23
N LEU A 360 -36.86 9.49 3.87
CA LEU A 360 -36.09 8.66 4.82
C LEU A 360 -34.70 9.21 5.14
N LEU A 361 -34.25 10.26 4.45
CA LEU A 361 -32.98 10.91 4.70
C LEU A 361 -33.24 12.37 5.14
N PRO A 362 -33.02 12.72 6.42
CA PRO A 362 -33.26 14.07 6.88
C PRO A 362 -32.28 15.06 6.23
N ASP A 363 -32.80 16.20 5.77
CA ASP A 363 -31.97 17.30 5.28
C ASP A 363 -30.99 17.78 6.36
N GLY A 364 -29.77 18.09 5.96
CA GLY A 364 -28.70 18.54 6.84
C GLY A 364 -28.15 17.48 7.82
N ALA A 365 -28.65 16.24 7.78
CA ALA A 365 -28.19 15.15 8.64
C ALA A 365 -27.23 14.20 7.91
N VAL A 366 -26.26 13.65 8.65
CA VAL A 366 -25.48 12.51 8.18
C VAL A 366 -26.33 11.26 8.31
N THR A 367 -26.62 10.58 7.20
CA THR A 367 -27.31 9.29 7.22
C THR A 367 -26.34 8.14 6.94
N VAL A 368 -26.41 7.09 7.76
CA VAL A 368 -25.56 5.90 7.65
C VAL A 368 -26.38 4.71 7.17
N PHE A 369 -26.03 4.15 6.01
CA PHE A 369 -26.57 2.87 5.53
C PHE A 369 -25.79 1.71 6.13
N TYR A 370 -26.41 0.98 7.06
CA TYR A 370 -25.82 -0.19 7.70
C TYR A 370 -26.48 -1.50 7.21
N GLY A 371 -25.69 -2.57 7.13
CA GLY A 371 -26.14 -3.91 6.73
C GLY A 371 -24.93 -4.80 6.41
N ASP A 372 -25.17 -6.10 6.25
CA ASP A 372 -24.12 -7.10 6.04
C ASP A 372 -23.32 -6.90 4.73
N ALA A 373 -22.14 -7.51 4.64
CA ALA A 373 -21.34 -7.48 3.42
C ALA A 373 -22.12 -8.13 2.25
N GLY A 374 -22.05 -7.54 1.07
CA GLY A 374 -22.70 -8.08 -0.14
C GLY A 374 -24.16 -7.64 -0.37
N VAL A 375 -24.81 -6.94 0.55
CA VAL A 375 -26.24 -6.53 0.41
C VAL A 375 -26.46 -5.27 -0.45
N CYS A 376 -25.55 -4.96 -1.38
CA CYS A 376 -25.67 -3.86 -2.35
C CYS A 376 -25.79 -2.42 -1.78
N LYS A 377 -25.35 -2.16 -0.53
CA LYS A 377 -25.39 -0.81 0.09
C LYS A 377 -24.76 0.29 -0.77
N THR A 378 -23.60 0.00 -1.38
CA THR A 378 -22.90 0.94 -2.26
C THR A 378 -23.71 1.25 -3.53
N TRP A 379 -24.33 0.22 -4.12
CA TRP A 379 -25.19 0.37 -5.30
C TRP A 379 -26.43 1.21 -5.00
N LEU A 380 -27.05 0.95 -3.85
CA LEU A 380 -28.19 1.72 -3.36
C LEU A 380 -27.83 3.20 -3.14
N ALA A 381 -26.70 3.47 -2.49
CA ALA A 381 -26.22 4.84 -2.26
C ALA A 381 -25.93 5.59 -3.57
N ILE A 382 -25.30 4.92 -4.55
CA ILE A 382 -25.05 5.48 -5.88
C ILE A 382 -26.36 5.78 -6.60
N HIS A 383 -27.32 4.85 -6.56
CA HIS A 383 -28.61 5.05 -7.22
C HIS A 383 -29.38 6.25 -6.65
N ILE A 384 -29.40 6.38 -5.31
CA ILE A 384 -29.97 7.54 -4.62
C ILE A 384 -29.28 8.83 -5.06
N ALA A 385 -27.95 8.86 -5.09
CA ALA A 385 -27.19 10.02 -5.52
C ALA A 385 -27.53 10.41 -6.97
N CYS A 386 -27.70 9.44 -7.86
CA CYS A 386 -28.14 9.67 -9.24
C CYS A 386 -29.56 10.23 -9.31
N CYS A 387 -30.51 9.73 -8.51
CA CYS A 387 -31.87 10.26 -8.47
C CYS A 387 -31.89 11.73 -7.99
N VAL A 388 -31.15 12.06 -6.93
CA VAL A 388 -31.01 13.44 -6.43
C VAL A 388 -30.36 14.33 -7.48
N ALA A 389 -29.24 13.89 -8.06
CA ALA A 389 -28.53 14.64 -9.09
C ALA A 389 -29.36 14.84 -10.37
N ALA A 390 -30.24 13.90 -10.71
CA ALA A 390 -31.12 13.97 -11.87
C ALA A 390 -32.49 14.63 -11.58
N GLY A 391 -32.82 14.91 -10.32
CA GLY A 391 -34.16 15.36 -9.92
C GLY A 391 -35.26 14.34 -10.20
N ARG A 392 -34.93 13.04 -10.20
CA ARG A 392 -35.88 11.94 -10.47
C ARG A 392 -36.39 11.35 -9.16
N PRO A 393 -37.66 10.92 -9.10
CA PRO A 393 -38.16 10.20 -7.94
C PRO A 393 -37.33 8.94 -7.68
N TRP A 394 -37.28 8.53 -6.42
CA TRP A 394 -36.64 7.29 -5.99
C TRP A 394 -37.70 6.41 -5.34
N LEU A 395 -37.88 5.20 -5.87
CA LEU A 395 -38.98 4.28 -5.49
C LEU A 395 -40.36 4.97 -5.51
N ASP A 396 -40.66 5.71 -6.58
CA ASP A 396 -41.93 6.42 -6.81
C ASP A 396 -42.31 7.48 -5.76
N GLN A 397 -41.38 7.83 -4.87
CA GLN A 397 -41.55 8.93 -3.92
C GLN A 397 -41.09 10.24 -4.57
N ALA A 398 -42.03 11.17 -4.75
CA ALA A 398 -41.72 12.53 -5.17
C ALA A 398 -41.11 13.32 -4.00
N GLY A 399 -40.09 14.14 -4.27
CA GLY A 399 -39.47 15.00 -3.26
C GLY A 399 -40.44 16.06 -2.73
N ALA A 400 -40.26 16.47 -1.47
CA ALA A 400 -40.98 17.60 -0.89
C ALA A 400 -40.18 18.91 -1.11
N PRO A 401 -40.85 20.06 -1.28
CA PRO A 401 -40.15 21.34 -1.38
C PRO A 401 -39.35 21.63 -0.11
N ALA A 402 -38.13 22.13 -0.26
CA ALA A 402 -37.34 22.66 0.85
C ALA A 402 -38.11 23.80 1.51
N ALA A 403 -38.45 23.66 2.80
CA ALA A 403 -38.69 24.84 3.63
C ALA A 403 -37.42 25.71 3.55
N GLY A 404 -37.59 27.02 3.41
CA GLY A 404 -36.54 27.96 2.99
C GLY A 404 -35.23 27.94 3.80
N PRO A 405 -34.22 28.70 3.35
CA PRO A 405 -32.86 28.60 3.86
C PRO A 405 -32.79 28.78 5.38
N LEU A 406 -32.14 27.82 6.06
CA LEU A 406 -31.79 27.93 7.48
C LEU A 406 -30.91 29.19 7.69
N PRO A 407 -31.22 30.05 8.67
CA PRO A 407 -30.43 31.23 8.93
C PRO A 407 -29.07 30.82 9.52
N GLY A 408 -27.99 31.14 8.80
CA GLY A 408 -26.64 31.18 9.38
C GLY A 408 -25.64 30.15 8.85
N ARG A 409 -25.25 30.24 7.57
CA ARG A 409 -23.89 29.86 7.17
C ARG A 409 -23.27 30.97 6.32
N ARG A 410 -22.26 31.64 6.89
CA ARG A 410 -21.41 32.59 6.16
C ARG A 410 -20.64 31.83 5.09
N THR A 411 -20.86 32.17 3.83
CA THR A 411 -20.01 31.77 2.71
C THR A 411 -18.72 32.58 2.76
N GLY A 412 -17.67 32.00 3.36
CA GLY A 412 -16.31 32.54 3.28
C GLY A 412 -15.75 32.33 1.88
N ARG A 413 -15.95 33.31 0.99
CA ARG A 413 -15.31 33.35 -0.33
C ARG A 413 -13.85 33.79 -0.12
N LEU A 414 -12.89 32.90 -0.36
CA LEU A 414 -11.47 33.24 -0.49
C LEU A 414 -11.30 34.14 -1.73
N GLY A 415 -11.23 35.45 -1.52
CA GLY A 415 -10.96 36.44 -2.56
C GLY A 415 -9.47 36.54 -2.86
N ILE A 416 -9.10 36.25 -4.11
CA ILE A 416 -7.82 36.65 -4.71
C ILE A 416 -7.98 38.12 -5.14
N PRO A 417 -7.13 39.08 -4.71
CA PRO A 417 -7.25 40.45 -5.15
C PRO A 417 -6.58 40.63 -6.53
N ALA A 418 -7.33 41.15 -7.50
CA ALA A 418 -6.81 41.61 -8.77
C ALA A 418 -6.20 43.00 -8.62
N ALA A 419 -5.00 43.18 -9.18
CA ALA A 419 -4.30 44.45 -9.27
C ALA A 419 -4.93 45.38 -10.33
N GLY A 420 -5.06 46.67 -10.02
CA GLY A 420 -5.48 47.72 -10.96
C GLY A 420 -5.00 49.11 -10.50
N LEU A 421 -4.25 49.77 -11.38
CA LEU A 421 -3.52 51.05 -11.26
C LEU A 421 -4.45 52.31 -11.26
N PRO A 422 -3.91 53.55 -11.09
CA PRO A 422 -4.45 54.56 -10.16
C PRO A 422 -5.28 55.69 -10.80
N GLY A 423 -6.07 56.36 -9.96
CA GLY A 423 -6.64 57.70 -10.24
C GLY A 423 -6.84 58.46 -8.92
N GLY A 424 -6.18 59.61 -8.75
CA GLY A 424 -6.38 60.53 -7.62
C GLY A 424 -7.46 61.59 -7.91
N PRO A 425 -7.43 62.76 -7.25
CA PRO A 425 -7.36 63.00 -5.82
C PRO A 425 -8.66 63.69 -5.33
N GLY A 426 -9.03 63.51 -4.06
CA GLY A 426 -10.23 64.16 -3.49
C GLY A 426 -10.12 64.34 -1.99
N ALA A 427 -10.19 65.59 -1.55
CA ALA A 427 -9.94 66.10 -0.20
C ALA A 427 -10.89 65.56 0.89
N GLY A 428 -10.46 65.65 2.15
CA GLY A 428 -11.40 65.82 3.27
C GLY A 428 -11.02 65.18 4.61
N ALA A 429 -10.23 65.91 5.38
CA ALA A 429 -10.36 66.17 6.83
C ALA A 429 -10.54 65.01 7.86
N GLY A 430 -9.70 65.07 8.91
CA GLY A 430 -10.16 64.82 10.29
C GLY A 430 -9.51 63.65 11.03
N ALA A 431 -8.36 63.91 11.66
CA ALA A 431 -7.89 63.15 12.84
C ALA A 431 -8.76 63.53 14.07
N PRO A 432 -8.75 62.79 15.22
CA PRO A 432 -7.53 62.55 15.99
C PRO A 432 -7.36 61.18 16.68
N ALA A 433 -6.08 60.79 16.73
CA ALA A 433 -5.32 60.24 17.85
C ALA A 433 -6.00 59.32 18.91
N GLY A 434 -5.56 58.05 18.92
CA GLY A 434 -5.69 57.12 20.05
C GLY A 434 -4.45 56.22 20.15
N ARG A 435 -3.71 56.39 21.24
CA ARG A 435 -2.40 55.81 21.62
C ARG A 435 -2.20 54.31 21.37
N ALA A 436 -1.02 53.96 20.85
CA ALA A 436 -0.44 52.62 20.85
C ALA A 436 0.38 52.35 22.13
N PRO A 437 0.38 51.13 22.69
CA PRO A 437 1.34 50.74 23.73
C PRO A 437 2.63 50.15 23.12
N LEU A 438 3.76 50.64 23.62
CA LEU A 438 5.12 50.25 23.25
C LEU A 438 5.47 48.83 23.71
N LEU A 439 5.98 48.03 22.77
CA LEU A 439 6.62 46.74 22.98
C LEU A 439 7.98 46.90 23.70
N ARG A 440 8.21 46.14 24.77
CA ARG A 440 9.54 45.94 25.37
C ARG A 440 10.35 44.94 24.54
N PRO A 441 11.64 45.18 24.27
CA PRO A 441 12.49 44.22 23.56
C PRO A 441 12.98 43.08 24.47
N PRO A 442 13.27 41.88 23.90
CA PRO A 442 13.73 40.71 24.64
C PRO A 442 15.22 40.80 25.00
N ARG A 443 15.59 40.22 26.15
CA ARG A 443 16.97 40.06 26.61
C ARG A 443 17.69 38.95 25.83
N SER A 444 18.93 39.23 25.43
CA SER A 444 19.85 38.30 24.75
C SER A 444 20.37 37.17 25.67
N PRO A 445 20.81 36.03 25.10
CA PRO A 445 21.18 34.82 25.85
C PRO A 445 22.67 34.73 26.22
N HIS A 446 22.96 34.07 27.34
CA HIS A 446 24.29 33.60 27.73
C HIS A 446 24.66 32.27 27.02
N PRO A 447 25.97 31.97 26.81
CA PRO A 447 26.44 30.81 26.06
C PRO A 447 26.47 29.50 26.88
N PRO A 448 26.61 28.32 26.22
CA PRO A 448 26.37 27.01 26.83
C PRO A 448 27.63 26.40 27.49
N GLY A 449 27.43 25.79 28.66
CA GLY A 449 28.33 24.80 29.27
C GLY A 449 27.86 23.39 28.90
N GLY A 450 28.81 22.52 28.56
CA GLY A 450 28.55 21.18 27.99
C GLY A 450 28.03 20.13 28.95
N LEU A 451 27.27 19.17 28.40
CA LEU A 451 27.59 17.74 28.28
C LEU A 451 26.53 17.07 27.38
#